data_AF-A0A1Y6CUH2-F1
#
_entry.id   AF-A0A1Y6CUH2-F1
#
_cell.length_a   1.000
_cell.length_b   1.000
_cell.length_c   1.000
_cell.angle_alpha   90.00
_cell.angle_beta   90.00
_cell.angle_gamma   90.00
#
_symmetry.space_group_name_H-M   'P 1'
#
loop_
_entity.id
_entity.type
_entity.pdbx_description
1 polymer ?
#
loop_
_entity_poly.entity_id
_entity_poly.type
_entity_poly.pdbx_seq_one_letter_code
_entity_poly.pdbx_strand_id
1 'polypeptide(L)'
;MAKDVDWDSVEVQFRAGVRPLRAIAGDFDITEAAIRQRAKKHGWVRNPASLKRERVNAQLAAGSQEASQETSQRVACEVDREVQADVEDMERGVRVNRLILEKIEEDLPKAKGFKTYKAAAEASKTAIENIRRIRGLDAPMDLGAMTDEQLAALAKGKAPA
;
A
#
# COMPACT_ATOMS: atom_id res chain seq x y z
N MET A 1 30.87 -29.24 5.64
CA MET A 1 29.87 -29.05 6.71
C MET A 1 28.61 -28.56 6.05
N ALA A 2 27.44 -29.09 6.40
CA ALA A 2 26.18 -28.55 5.85
C ALA A 2 25.99 -27.13 6.40
N LYS A 3 25.74 -26.16 5.51
CA LYS A 3 25.44 -24.79 5.90
C LYS A 3 23.98 -24.80 6.35
N ASP A 4 23.72 -24.59 7.64
CA ASP A 4 22.35 -24.53 8.13
C ASP A 4 21.62 -23.37 7.46
N VAL A 5 20.49 -23.69 6.83
CA VAL A 5 19.70 -22.73 6.06
C VAL A 5 18.85 -21.94 7.04
N ASP A 6 19.04 -20.61 7.04
CA ASP A 6 18.19 -19.67 7.77
C ASP A 6 16.80 -19.61 7.11
N TRP A 7 15.92 -20.51 7.55
CA TRP A 7 14.56 -20.64 7.04
C TRP A 7 13.66 -19.47 7.44
N ASP A 8 13.96 -18.76 8.53
CA ASP A 8 13.16 -17.64 9.03
C ASP A 8 13.36 -16.41 8.13
N SER A 9 14.61 -16.11 7.74
CA SER A 9 14.89 -15.08 6.74
C SER A 9 14.34 -15.43 5.35
N VAL A 10 14.38 -16.72 4.95
CA VAL A 10 13.73 -17.18 3.71
C VAL A 10 12.21 -16.99 3.78
N GLU A 11 11.58 -17.25 4.92
CA GLU A 11 10.15 -17.07 5.12
C GLU A 11 9.72 -15.60 4.97
N VAL A 12 10.42 -14.66 5.62
CA VAL A 12 10.14 -13.22 5.55
C VAL A 12 10.19 -12.73 4.10
N GLN A 13 11.24 -13.09 3.36
CA GLN A 13 11.41 -12.70 1.97
C GLN A 13 10.41 -13.38 1.02
N PHE A 14 10.06 -14.64 1.30
CA PHE A 14 9.03 -15.36 0.55
C PHE A 14 7.66 -14.71 0.72
N ARG A 15 7.26 -14.39 1.96
CA ARG A 15 5.98 -13.75 2.31
C ARG A 15 5.88 -12.33 1.72
N ALA A 16 6.96 -11.53 1.84
CA ALA A 16 7.05 -10.18 1.28
C ALA A 16 6.84 -10.15 -0.24
N GLY A 17 7.28 -11.20 -0.95
CA GLY A 17 6.89 -11.43 -2.33
C GLY A 17 7.48 -10.49 -3.39
N VAL A 18 8.32 -9.53 -2.99
CA VAL A 18 8.98 -8.54 -3.84
C VAL A 18 10.05 -9.18 -4.74
N ARG A 19 10.99 -9.92 -4.15
CA ARG A 19 12.13 -10.52 -4.90
C ARG A 19 11.76 -11.88 -5.52
N PRO A 20 12.24 -12.22 -6.73
CA PRO A 20 11.95 -13.50 -7.38
C PRO A 20 12.59 -14.67 -6.61
N LEU A 21 11.92 -15.83 -6.60
CA LEU A 21 12.34 -16.99 -5.80
C LEU A 21 13.76 -17.47 -6.12
N ARG A 22 14.21 -17.36 -7.39
CA ARG A 22 15.59 -17.65 -7.80
C ARG A 22 16.63 -16.76 -7.13
N ALA A 23 16.32 -15.47 -6.88
CA ALA A 23 17.25 -14.57 -6.20
C ALA A 23 17.35 -14.92 -4.71
N ILE A 24 16.21 -15.14 -4.05
CA ILE A 24 16.15 -15.62 -2.66
C ILE A 24 16.92 -16.95 -2.54
N ALA A 25 16.73 -17.88 -3.46
CA ALA A 25 17.42 -19.17 -3.48
C ALA A 25 18.95 -19.02 -3.59
N GLY A 26 19.44 -18.06 -4.38
CA GLY A 26 20.86 -17.74 -4.50
C GLY A 26 21.47 -17.15 -3.23
N ASP A 27 20.77 -16.26 -2.53
CA ASP A 27 21.25 -15.64 -1.28
C ASP A 27 21.51 -16.67 -0.16
N PHE A 28 20.71 -17.75 -0.12
CA PHE A 28 20.80 -18.81 0.91
C PHE A 28 21.47 -20.11 0.44
N ASP A 29 22.01 -20.16 -0.78
CA ASP A 29 22.63 -21.35 -1.39
C ASP A 29 21.69 -22.59 -1.40
N ILE A 30 20.42 -22.35 -1.72
CA ILE A 30 19.37 -23.38 -1.82
C ILE A 30 18.73 -23.41 -3.20
N THR A 31 17.88 -24.39 -3.46
CA THR A 31 17.06 -24.41 -4.68
C THR A 31 15.71 -23.71 -4.46
N GLU A 32 15.18 -23.05 -5.49
CA GLU A 32 13.81 -22.53 -5.49
C GLU A 32 12.77 -23.63 -5.17
N ALA A 33 13.04 -24.86 -5.59
CA ALA A 33 12.20 -26.02 -5.27
C ALA A 33 12.13 -26.28 -3.76
N ALA A 34 13.25 -26.15 -3.03
CA ALA A 34 13.29 -26.29 -1.58
C ALA A 34 12.45 -25.21 -0.87
N ILE A 35 12.51 -23.95 -1.33
CA ILE A 35 11.67 -22.87 -0.82
C ILE A 35 10.18 -23.18 -1.04
N ARG A 36 9.80 -23.60 -2.26
CA ARG A 36 8.40 -23.95 -2.60
C ARG A 36 7.88 -25.13 -1.77
N GLN A 37 8.72 -26.15 -1.52
CA GLN A 37 8.36 -27.29 -0.67
C GLN A 37 8.19 -26.88 0.79
N ARG A 38 9.10 -26.05 1.33
CA ARG A 38 9.01 -25.51 2.70
C ARG A 38 7.75 -24.66 2.87
N ALA A 39 7.51 -23.73 1.94
CA ALA A 39 6.30 -22.89 1.91
C ALA A 39 5.01 -23.72 1.96
N LYS A 40 4.91 -24.77 1.13
CA LYS A 40 3.75 -25.67 1.14
C LYS A 40 3.60 -26.45 2.45
N LYS A 41 4.71 -26.88 3.07
CA LYS A 41 4.71 -27.62 4.34
C LYS A 41 4.32 -26.75 5.55
N HIS A 42 4.70 -25.48 5.54
CA HIS A 42 4.52 -24.54 6.65
C HIS A 42 3.42 -23.48 6.41
N GLY A 43 2.64 -23.61 5.32
CA GLY A 43 1.50 -22.73 5.04
C GLY A 43 1.88 -21.28 4.69
N TRP A 44 3.09 -21.04 4.18
CA TRP A 44 3.56 -19.69 3.86
C TRP A 44 2.76 -19.08 2.70
N VAL A 45 2.22 -17.89 2.92
CA VAL A 45 1.46 -17.13 1.91
C VAL A 45 2.33 -16.00 1.35
N ARG A 46 2.53 -15.99 0.04
CA ARG A 46 3.24 -14.92 -0.68
C ARG A 46 2.23 -13.92 -1.24
N ASN A 47 2.12 -12.74 -0.62
CA ASN A 47 1.21 -11.69 -1.06
C ASN A 47 1.88 -10.30 -1.00
N PRO A 48 2.58 -9.89 -2.08
CA PRO A 48 3.20 -8.56 -2.13
C PRO A 48 2.16 -7.43 -2.10
N ALA A 49 0.94 -7.67 -2.58
CA ALA A 49 -0.08 -6.64 -2.71
C ALA A 49 -0.79 -6.32 -1.39
N SER A 50 -0.87 -7.24 -0.41
CA SER A 50 -1.39 -6.91 0.92
C SER A 50 -0.33 -6.23 1.78
N LEU A 51 0.88 -6.79 1.84
CA LEU A 51 1.95 -6.25 2.68
C LEU A 51 2.36 -4.83 2.27
N LYS A 52 2.41 -4.54 0.95
CA LYS A 52 2.64 -3.18 0.46
C LYS A 52 1.53 -2.22 0.88
N ARG A 53 0.26 -2.59 0.70
CA ARG A 53 -0.88 -1.75 1.13
C ARG A 53 -0.87 -1.48 2.63
N GLU A 54 -0.55 -2.48 3.44
CA GLU A 54 -0.46 -2.36 4.88
C GLU A 54 0.69 -1.43 5.32
N ARG A 55 1.88 -1.55 4.70
CA ARG A 55 3.01 -0.63 4.96
C ARG A 55 2.78 0.78 4.42
N VAL A 56 2.22 0.95 3.22
CA VAL A 56 1.85 2.26 2.66
C VAL A 56 0.83 2.94 3.58
N ASN A 57 -0.22 2.24 4.00
CA ASN A 57 -1.20 2.79 4.95
C ASN A 57 -0.55 3.13 6.30
N ALA A 58 0.34 2.27 6.81
CA ALA A 58 1.04 2.51 8.06
C ALA A 58 1.97 3.73 7.98
N GLN A 59 2.71 3.95 6.88
CA GLN A 59 3.56 5.13 6.70
C GLN A 59 2.77 6.41 6.39
N LEU A 60 1.62 6.30 5.71
CA LEU A 60 0.69 7.42 5.53
C LEU A 60 -0.01 7.83 6.84
N ALA A 61 -0.17 6.91 7.79
CA ALA A 61 -0.79 7.16 9.10
C ALA A 61 0.22 7.53 10.20
N ALA A 62 1.42 6.92 10.18
CA ALA A 62 2.44 7.07 11.22
C ALA A 62 3.69 7.78 10.65
N GLY A 63 3.79 9.07 10.93
CA GLY A 63 5.03 9.81 10.73
C GLY A 63 6.12 9.34 11.69
N SER A 64 7.09 8.58 11.16
CA SER A 64 8.41 8.25 11.75
C SER A 64 8.43 7.31 12.97
N GLN A 65 9.12 6.16 12.85
CA GLN A 65 10.40 5.89 13.55
C GLN A 65 11.07 4.56 13.12
N GLU A 66 12.30 4.34 13.59
CA GLU A 66 13.35 3.59 12.88
C GLU A 66 13.71 2.18 13.43
N ALA A 67 14.42 1.43 12.56
CA ALA A 67 15.57 0.54 12.85
C ALA A 67 15.39 -0.89 13.43
N SER A 68 15.83 -1.88 12.62
CA SER A 68 16.74 -2.96 13.06
C SER A 68 17.54 -3.57 11.88
N GLN A 69 18.82 -3.94 12.09
CA GLN A 69 19.89 -4.08 11.06
C GLN A 69 20.27 -5.54 10.70
N GLU A 70 21.03 -5.88 9.63
CA GLU A 70 21.50 -5.14 8.41
C GLU A 70 21.04 -5.85 7.12
N THR A 71 20.99 -7.19 7.10
CA THR A 71 20.39 -7.95 5.99
C THR A 71 18.90 -7.67 5.86
N SER A 72 18.22 -7.52 7.01
CA SER A 72 16.87 -6.97 7.06
C SER A 72 16.83 -5.55 6.50
N GLN A 73 17.83 -4.70 6.77
CA GLN A 73 17.92 -3.36 6.16
C GLN A 73 18.10 -3.37 4.64
N ARG A 74 18.77 -4.33 3.99
CA ARG A 74 18.84 -4.31 2.52
C ARG A 74 17.48 -4.56 1.87
N VAL A 75 16.78 -5.59 2.35
CA VAL A 75 15.42 -5.90 1.86
C VAL A 75 14.41 -4.86 2.35
N ALA A 76 14.56 -4.32 3.56
CA ALA A 76 13.74 -3.21 4.04
C ALA A 76 14.01 -1.94 3.23
N CYS A 77 15.24 -1.51 2.98
CA CYS A 77 15.52 -0.35 2.14
C CYS A 77 15.00 -0.50 0.69
N GLU A 78 14.98 -1.71 0.12
CA GLU A 78 14.29 -1.96 -1.16
C GLU A 78 12.76 -1.84 -1.02
N VAL A 79 12.15 -2.50 -0.02
CA VAL A 79 10.71 -2.44 0.24
C VAL A 79 10.26 -1.03 0.60
N ASP A 80 10.99 -0.32 1.45
CA ASP A 80 10.71 1.02 1.95
C ASP A 80 10.94 2.05 0.84
N ARG A 81 11.88 1.81 -0.09
CA ARG A 81 12.00 2.60 -1.33
C ARG A 81 10.80 2.37 -2.26
N GLU A 82 10.33 1.15 -2.42
CA GLU A 82 9.12 0.85 -3.19
C GLU A 82 7.86 1.45 -2.54
N VAL A 83 7.73 1.35 -1.21
CA VAL A 83 6.63 1.96 -0.44
C VAL A 83 6.70 3.49 -0.52
N GLN A 84 7.88 4.09 -0.40
CA GLN A 84 8.07 5.54 -0.56
C GLN A 84 7.72 6.00 -1.99
N ALA A 85 8.07 5.23 -3.01
CA ALA A 85 7.66 5.51 -4.39
C ALA A 85 6.13 5.38 -4.57
N ASP A 86 5.51 4.34 -4.00
CA ASP A 86 4.04 4.15 -3.99
C ASP A 86 3.35 5.34 -3.26
N VAL A 87 3.93 5.86 -2.17
CA VAL A 87 3.47 7.06 -1.45
C VAL A 87 3.61 8.32 -2.31
N GLU A 88 4.77 8.54 -2.92
CA GLU A 88 5.02 9.69 -3.83
C GLU A 88 4.06 9.69 -5.03
N ASP A 89 3.73 8.52 -5.58
CA ASP A 89 2.78 8.37 -6.67
C ASP A 89 1.32 8.48 -6.21
N MET A 90 0.98 8.05 -4.99
CA MET A 90 -0.32 8.36 -4.36
C MET A 90 -0.50 9.87 -4.19
N GLU A 91 0.50 10.58 -3.65
CA GLU A 91 0.47 12.04 -3.54
C GLU A 91 0.37 12.71 -4.93
N ARG A 92 1.14 12.23 -5.91
CA ARG A 92 1.09 12.69 -7.30
C ARG A 92 -0.32 12.51 -7.87
N GLY A 93 -0.96 11.37 -7.59
CA GLY A 93 -2.36 11.10 -7.90
C GLY A 93 -3.31 12.14 -7.30
N VAL A 94 -3.17 12.47 -6.01
CA VAL A 94 -3.99 13.52 -5.38
C VAL A 94 -3.74 14.90 -6.01
N ARG A 95 -2.47 15.26 -6.29
CA ARG A 95 -2.10 16.52 -6.96
C ARG A 95 -2.72 16.62 -8.37
N VAL A 96 -2.62 15.56 -9.18
CA VAL A 96 -3.20 15.53 -10.54
C VAL A 96 -4.73 15.63 -10.51
N ASN A 97 -5.42 14.88 -9.64
CA ASN A 97 -6.88 14.96 -9.56
C ASN A 97 -7.37 16.33 -9.02
N ARG A 98 -6.59 17.00 -8.16
CA ARG A 98 -6.85 18.41 -7.76
C ARG A 98 -6.70 19.38 -8.93
N LEU A 99 -5.61 19.30 -9.69
CA LEU A 99 -5.39 20.12 -10.89
C LEU A 99 -6.49 19.92 -11.94
N ILE A 100 -7.03 18.70 -12.08
CA ILE A 100 -8.18 18.43 -12.95
C ILE A 100 -9.42 19.20 -12.47
N LEU A 101 -9.72 19.18 -11.17
CA LEU A 101 -10.85 19.93 -10.59
C LEU A 101 -10.67 21.45 -10.78
N GLU A 102 -9.49 21.98 -10.44
CA GLU A 102 -9.14 23.39 -10.61
C GLU A 102 -9.28 23.85 -12.07
N LYS A 103 -8.85 23.04 -13.04
CA LYS A 103 -8.98 23.34 -14.46
C LYS A 103 -10.42 23.26 -14.96
N ILE A 104 -11.20 22.31 -14.45
CA ILE A 104 -12.64 22.27 -14.72
C ILE A 104 -13.32 23.54 -14.20
N GLU A 105 -13.03 23.96 -12.97
CA GLU A 105 -13.57 25.20 -12.38
C GLU A 105 -13.16 26.46 -13.17
N GLU A 106 -11.93 26.52 -13.69
CA GLU A 106 -11.45 27.63 -14.51
C GLU A 106 -12.17 27.73 -15.87
N ASP A 107 -12.47 26.58 -16.51
CA ASP A 107 -13.02 26.54 -17.87
C ASP A 107 -14.55 26.43 -17.92
N LEU A 108 -15.21 25.98 -16.86
CA LEU A 108 -16.68 25.84 -16.81
C LEU A 108 -17.44 27.14 -17.12
N PRO A 109 -17.02 28.34 -16.64
CA PRO A 109 -17.68 29.61 -16.98
C PRO A 109 -17.53 30.01 -18.46
N LYS A 110 -16.49 29.51 -19.13
CA LYS A 110 -16.18 29.77 -20.55
C LYS A 110 -16.91 28.78 -21.47
N ALA A 111 -17.23 27.60 -20.95
CA ALA A 111 -17.86 26.52 -21.68
C ALA A 111 -19.28 26.87 -22.17
N LYS A 112 -19.65 26.33 -23.34
CA LYS A 112 -21.01 26.45 -23.91
C LYS A 112 -21.54 25.07 -24.28
N GLY A 113 -22.82 24.83 -24.02
CA GLY A 113 -23.55 23.63 -24.44
C GLY A 113 -23.56 22.47 -23.43
N PHE A 114 -24.64 21.70 -23.46
CA PHE A 114 -24.95 20.63 -22.50
C PHE A 114 -23.89 19.53 -22.40
N LYS A 115 -23.31 19.10 -23.53
CA LYS A 115 -22.28 18.03 -23.55
C LYS A 115 -21.03 18.41 -22.75
N THR A 116 -20.66 19.68 -22.79
CA THR A 116 -19.47 20.25 -22.15
C THR A 116 -19.64 20.26 -20.62
N TYR A 117 -20.82 20.68 -20.13
CA TYR A 117 -21.16 20.60 -18.71
C TYR A 117 -21.27 19.14 -18.22
N LYS A 118 -21.83 18.22 -19.02
CA LYS A 118 -21.86 16.80 -18.66
C LYS A 118 -20.45 16.21 -18.55
N ALA A 119 -19.57 16.49 -19.51
CA ALA A 119 -18.19 16.01 -19.49
C ALA A 119 -17.43 16.52 -18.24
N ALA A 120 -17.61 17.80 -17.89
CA ALA A 120 -17.07 18.37 -16.66
C ALA A 120 -17.60 17.64 -15.40
N ALA A 121 -18.90 17.39 -15.31
CA ALA A 121 -19.50 16.71 -14.15
C ALA A 121 -18.97 15.27 -13.96
N GLU A 122 -18.86 14.49 -15.04
CA GLU A 122 -18.30 13.11 -14.97
C GLU A 122 -16.80 13.12 -14.61
N ALA A 123 -16.03 14.08 -15.15
CA ALA A 123 -14.61 14.23 -14.85
C ALA A 123 -14.38 14.64 -13.38
N SER A 124 -15.16 15.61 -12.87
CA SER A 124 -15.10 16.02 -11.46
C SER A 124 -15.50 14.89 -10.52
N LYS A 125 -16.55 14.12 -10.84
CA LYS A 125 -16.93 12.92 -10.09
C LYS A 125 -15.78 11.92 -10.00
N THR A 126 -15.19 11.57 -11.14
CA THR A 126 -14.04 10.64 -11.21
C THR A 126 -12.85 11.14 -10.39
N ALA A 127 -12.54 12.44 -10.47
CA ALA A 127 -11.45 13.04 -9.71
C ALA A 127 -11.68 12.98 -8.19
N ILE A 128 -12.91 13.26 -7.74
CA ILE A 128 -13.31 13.16 -6.33
C ILE A 128 -13.23 11.71 -5.83
N GLU A 129 -13.76 10.75 -6.58
CA GLU A 129 -13.69 9.32 -6.24
C GLU A 129 -12.24 8.83 -6.15
N ASN A 130 -11.35 9.27 -7.05
CA ASN A 130 -9.93 8.93 -6.98
C ASN A 130 -9.26 9.52 -5.74
N ILE A 131 -9.52 10.79 -5.39
CA ILE A 131 -8.97 11.42 -4.19
C ILE A 131 -9.46 10.71 -2.92
N ARG A 132 -10.75 10.36 -2.85
CA ARG A 132 -11.33 9.61 -1.73
C ARG A 132 -10.66 8.24 -1.56
N ARG A 133 -10.53 7.49 -2.66
CA ARG A 133 -9.92 6.15 -2.67
C ARG A 133 -8.44 6.17 -2.27
N ILE A 134 -7.64 7.12 -2.79
CA ILE A 134 -6.23 7.28 -2.41
C ILE A 134 -6.09 7.63 -0.93
N ARG A 135 -7.03 8.40 -0.36
CA ARG A 135 -7.06 8.76 1.06
C ARG A 135 -7.70 7.70 1.98
N GLY A 136 -8.07 6.53 1.45
CA GLY A 136 -8.74 5.49 2.22
C GLY A 136 -10.17 5.84 2.69
N LEU A 137 -10.77 6.94 2.24
CA LEU A 137 -12.10 7.41 2.68
C LEU A 137 -13.26 6.50 2.22
N ASP A 138 -12.97 5.58 1.29
CA ASP A 138 -13.91 4.56 0.80
C ASP A 138 -13.59 3.16 1.35
N ALA A 139 -12.63 3.03 2.28
CA ALA A 139 -12.35 1.77 2.95
C ALA A 139 -13.49 1.41 3.93
N PRO A 140 -13.98 0.15 3.95
CA PRO A 140 -14.96 -0.26 4.94
C PRO A 140 -14.34 -0.21 6.34
N MET A 141 -14.95 0.53 7.26
CA MET A 141 -14.57 0.51 8.67
C MET A 141 -14.90 -0.86 9.25
N ASP A 142 -13.89 -1.61 9.71
CA ASP A 142 -14.09 -2.84 10.46
C ASP A 142 -14.48 -2.51 11.91
N LEU A 143 -15.77 -2.26 12.11
CA LEU A 143 -16.36 -1.99 13.42
C LEU A 143 -16.24 -3.19 14.39
N GLY A 144 -15.96 -4.40 13.88
CA GLY A 144 -15.77 -5.60 14.71
C GLY A 144 -14.35 -5.71 15.30
N ALA A 145 -13.39 -4.99 14.74
CA ALA A 145 -12.01 -4.91 15.24
C ALA A 145 -11.75 -3.70 16.15
N MET A 146 -12.73 -2.79 16.31
CA MET A 146 -12.62 -1.60 17.15
C MET A 146 -12.86 -1.93 18.63
N THR A 147 -12.13 -1.27 19.52
CA THR A 147 -12.41 -1.32 20.96
C THR A 147 -13.72 -0.59 21.29
N ASP A 148 -14.33 -0.91 22.43
CA ASP A 148 -15.51 -0.18 22.95
C ASP A 148 -15.24 1.33 23.07
N GLU A 149 -13.99 1.73 23.33
CA GLU A 149 -13.57 3.13 23.40
C GLU A 149 -13.49 3.80 22.02
N GLN A 150 -12.99 3.10 20.99
CA GLN A 150 -13.03 3.56 19.60
C GLN A 150 -14.47 3.65 19.08
N LEU A 151 -15.33 2.67 19.39
CA LEU A 151 -16.77 2.70 19.08
C LEU A 151 -17.48 3.87 19.77
N ALA A 152 -17.16 4.14 21.04
CA ALA A 152 -17.70 5.28 21.79
C ALA A 152 -17.19 6.65 21.28
N ALA A 153 -15.98 6.70 20.70
CA ALA A 153 -15.47 7.89 20.01
C ALA A 153 -16.19 8.12 18.67
N LEU A 154 -16.42 7.04 17.91
CA LEU A 154 -17.17 7.06 16.64
C LEU A 154 -18.62 7.54 16.85
N ALA A 155 -19.29 7.05 17.90
CA ALA A 155 -20.64 7.48 18.28
C ALA A 155 -20.72 8.97 18.67
N LYS A 156 -19.59 9.60 19.02
CA LYS A 156 -19.44 11.04 19.30
C LYS A 156 -18.95 11.84 18.09
N GLY A 157 -18.95 11.24 16.89
CA GLY A 157 -18.56 11.89 15.64
C GLY A 157 -17.06 12.08 15.45
N LYS A 158 -16.20 11.40 16.22
CA LYS A 158 -14.74 11.40 16.02
C LYS A 158 -14.33 10.18 15.20
N ALA A 159 -13.49 10.38 14.19
CA ALA A 159 -12.85 9.27 13.50
C ALA A 159 -11.97 8.49 14.49
N PRO A 160 -11.90 7.15 14.37
CA PRO A 160 -10.95 6.36 15.15
C PRO A 160 -9.56 6.58 14.57
N ALA A 161 -8.57 6.70 15.46
CA ALA A 161 -7.16 6.68 15.13
C ALA A 161 -6.67 5.22 15.04
#